data_AF-A0A1E3Q2D6-F1
#
_entry.id   AF-A0A1E3Q2D6-F1
#
_cell.length_a   1.000
_cell.length_b   1.000
_cell.length_c   1.000
_cell.angle_alpha   90.00
_cell.angle_beta   90.00
_cell.angle_gamma   90.00
#
_symmetry.space_group_name_H-M   'P 1'
#
loop_
_entity.id
_entity.type
_entity.pdbx_description
1 polymer ?
#
loop_
_entity_poly.entity_id
_entity_poly.type
_entity_poly.pdbx_seq_one_letter_code
_entity_poly.pdbx_strand_id
1 'polypeptide(L)'
;MSSHTSPRISEALKQDRRDIEDCYESILRADNQDNRERWAHQFAWEAVRLLVGEEIVVYPAFEKYLPNGKAVADKDRSEHQMVKNDLYKFEHMKPDDKDFIPILKRIMGELNHHMTSEQEVQLPQVESVISTEESVNLAKRLSRTKNFVPTHSHPSAPNEPPFETAVALLTAPIDKIKDMFMKFPEDQITT
;
A
#
# COMPACT_ATOMS: atom_id res chain seq x y z
N MET A 1 28.35 -16.30 -6.90
CA MET A 1 27.91 -15.04 -6.26
C MET A 1 26.82 -14.45 -7.12
N SER A 2 25.55 -14.70 -6.79
CA SER A 2 24.45 -14.09 -7.52
C SER A 2 24.47 -12.59 -7.21
N SER A 3 24.70 -11.78 -8.24
CA SER A 3 24.49 -10.35 -8.18
C SER A 3 23.00 -10.11 -7.90
N HIS A 4 22.63 -9.88 -6.65
CA HIS A 4 21.29 -9.38 -6.32
C HIS A 4 21.23 -7.93 -6.79
N THR A 5 20.92 -7.75 -8.08
CA THR A 5 20.59 -6.45 -8.63
C THR A 5 19.33 -5.99 -7.90
N SER A 6 19.39 -4.84 -7.22
CA SER A 6 18.23 -4.28 -6.53
C SER A 6 17.06 -4.13 -7.49
N PRO A 7 15.81 -4.41 -7.07
CA PRO A 7 14.66 -4.34 -7.95
C PRO A 7 14.43 -2.92 -8.45
N ARG A 8 13.89 -2.82 -9.67
CA ARG A 8 13.30 -1.60 -10.23
C ARG A 8 11.98 -1.27 -9.52
N ILE A 9 11.51 -0.03 -9.63
CA ILE A 9 10.25 0.39 -8.97
C ILE A 9 9.05 -0.45 -9.41
N SER A 10 8.98 -0.81 -10.69
CA SER A 10 7.92 -1.69 -11.23
C SER A 10 7.94 -3.08 -10.60
N GLU A 11 9.13 -3.64 -10.37
CA GLU A 11 9.28 -4.96 -9.74
C GLU A 11 8.98 -4.94 -8.24
N ALA A 12 9.31 -3.84 -7.56
CA ALA A 12 8.95 -3.65 -6.15
C ALA A 12 7.42 -3.57 -5.95
N LEU A 13 6.72 -2.76 -6.75
CA LEU A 13 5.25 -2.63 -6.66
C LEU A 13 4.52 -3.91 -7.10
N LYS A 14 5.11 -4.69 -8.02
CA LYS A 14 4.60 -6.05 -8.32
C LYS A 14 4.74 -7.00 -7.15
N GLN A 15 5.78 -6.86 -6.31
CA GLN A 15 5.91 -7.68 -5.11
C GLN A 15 4.86 -7.26 -4.08
N ASP A 16 4.70 -5.96 -3.83
CA ASP A 16 3.68 -5.44 -2.91
C ASP A 16 2.27 -5.92 -3.29
N ARG A 17 1.94 -5.93 -4.59
CA ARG A 17 0.69 -6.50 -5.11
C ARG A 17 0.51 -7.96 -4.72
N ARG A 18 1.55 -8.79 -4.89
CA ARG A 18 1.50 -10.22 -4.52
C ARG A 18 1.27 -10.40 -3.02
N ASP A 19 1.97 -9.61 -2.20
CA ASP A 19 1.85 -9.71 -0.74
C ASP A 19 0.41 -9.37 -0.29
N ILE A 20 -0.23 -8.37 -0.91
CA ILE A 20 -1.64 -8.01 -0.67
C ILE A 20 -2.60 -9.11 -1.17
N GLU A 21 -2.38 -9.65 -2.37
CA GLU A 21 -3.17 -10.75 -2.95
C GLU A 21 -3.10 -12.01 -2.08
N ASP A 22 -1.92 -12.36 -1.58
CA ASP A 22 -1.70 -13.50 -0.69
C ASP A 22 -2.42 -13.32 0.65
N CYS A 23 -2.42 -12.10 1.21
CA CYS A 23 -3.19 -11.78 2.41
C CYS A 23 -4.70 -11.94 2.14
N TYR A 24 -5.20 -11.38 1.03
CA TYR A 24 -6.60 -11.48 0.65
C TYR A 24 -7.07 -12.94 0.53
N GLU A 25 -6.32 -13.77 -0.19
CA GLU A 25 -6.62 -15.20 -0.34
C GLU A 25 -6.57 -15.94 1.01
N SER A 26 -5.62 -15.58 1.88
CA SER A 26 -5.50 -16.17 3.21
C SER A 26 -6.69 -15.82 4.12
N ILE A 27 -7.22 -14.60 4.04
CA ILE A 27 -8.46 -14.21 4.76
C ILE A 27 -9.65 -15.08 4.30
N LEU A 28 -9.77 -15.30 2.98
CA LEU A 28 -10.86 -16.10 2.41
C LEU A 28 -10.78 -17.59 2.77
N ARG A 29 -9.56 -18.12 2.90
CA ARG A 29 -9.29 -19.53 3.20
C ARG A 29 -9.18 -19.83 4.70
N ALA A 30 -9.16 -18.80 5.54
CA ALA A 30 -9.04 -18.96 6.98
C ALA A 30 -10.11 -19.90 7.55
N ASP A 31 -9.65 -20.90 8.28
CA ASP A 31 -10.43 -21.99 8.88
C ASP A 31 -11.10 -21.59 10.20
N ASN A 32 -10.62 -20.53 10.83
CA ASN A 32 -11.15 -20.00 12.08
C ASN A 32 -11.06 -18.46 12.14
N GLN A 33 -11.76 -17.85 13.10
CA GLN A 33 -11.83 -16.40 13.25
C GLN A 33 -10.48 -15.76 13.62
N ASP A 34 -9.65 -16.41 14.43
CA ASP A 34 -8.34 -15.88 14.86
C ASP A 34 -7.38 -15.77 13.67
N ASN A 35 -7.31 -16.81 12.83
CA ASN A 35 -6.53 -16.78 11.59
C ASN A 35 -7.06 -15.72 10.62
N ARG A 36 -8.39 -15.58 10.50
CA ARG A 36 -8.99 -14.54 9.65
C ARG A 36 -8.63 -13.14 10.12
N GLU A 37 -8.68 -12.89 11.43
CA GLU A 37 -8.30 -11.62 12.06
C GLU A 37 -6.83 -11.28 11.79
N ARG A 38 -5.92 -12.24 11.98
CA ARG A 38 -4.48 -12.06 11.72
C ARG A 38 -4.19 -11.63 10.29
N TRP A 39 -4.76 -12.35 9.32
CA TRP A 39 -4.56 -12.02 7.92
C TRP A 39 -5.26 -10.70 7.52
N ALA A 40 -6.35 -10.34 8.19
CA ALA A 40 -7.00 -9.04 7.98
C ALA A 40 -6.14 -7.88 8.47
N HIS A 41 -5.47 -8.02 9.62
CA HIS A 41 -4.48 -7.05 10.08
C HIS A 41 -3.31 -6.94 9.10
N GLN A 42 -2.75 -8.06 8.63
CA GLN A 42 -1.67 -8.03 7.62
C GLN A 42 -2.12 -7.36 6.33
N PHE A 43 -3.30 -7.71 5.81
CA PHE A 43 -3.85 -7.10 4.60
C PHE A 43 -3.98 -5.57 4.73
N ALA A 44 -4.55 -5.08 5.83
CA ALA A 44 -4.68 -3.66 6.08
C ALA A 44 -3.31 -2.99 6.20
N TRP A 45 -2.37 -3.61 6.91
CA TRP A 45 -1.01 -3.13 7.10
C TRP A 45 -0.26 -2.97 5.77
N GLU A 46 -0.31 -3.98 4.89
CA GLU A 46 0.33 -3.90 3.56
C GLU A 46 -0.33 -2.85 2.67
N ALA A 47 -1.67 -2.84 2.62
CA ALA A 47 -2.41 -1.91 1.80
C ALA A 47 -2.15 -0.46 2.20
N VAL A 48 -2.23 -0.12 3.49
CA VAL A 48 -1.97 1.26 3.95
C VAL A 48 -0.55 1.70 3.62
N ARG A 49 0.45 0.86 3.89
CA ARG A 49 1.87 1.19 3.63
C ARG A 49 2.16 1.34 2.14
N LEU A 50 1.51 0.56 1.28
CA LEU A 50 1.56 0.71 -0.17
C LEU A 50 1.00 2.08 -0.58
N LEU A 51 -0.26 2.35 -0.24
CA LEU A 51 -0.99 3.54 -0.69
C LEU A 51 -0.27 4.84 -0.30
N VAL A 52 0.16 4.95 0.96
CA VAL A 52 0.86 6.14 1.47
C VAL A 52 2.30 6.20 0.92
N GLY A 53 2.95 5.05 0.73
CA GLY A 53 4.27 4.98 0.12
C GLY A 53 4.27 5.50 -1.33
N GLU A 54 3.25 5.14 -2.11
CA GLU A 54 3.03 5.63 -3.48
C GLU A 54 2.78 7.14 -3.52
N GLU A 55 1.90 7.64 -2.63
CA GLU A 55 1.60 9.08 -2.50
C GLU A 55 2.88 9.91 -2.30
N ILE A 56 3.81 9.43 -1.48
CA ILE A 56 5.06 10.14 -1.11
C ILE A 56 6.18 9.96 -2.14
N VAL A 57 6.23 8.83 -2.86
CA VAL A 57 7.40 8.48 -3.71
C VAL A 57 7.05 8.35 -5.18
N VAL A 58 5.97 7.63 -5.50
CA VAL A 58 5.60 7.25 -6.87
C VAL A 58 4.88 8.40 -7.56
N TYR A 59 3.92 9.05 -6.89
CA TYR A 59 3.16 10.14 -7.50
C TYR A 59 4.00 11.37 -7.83
N PRO A 60 4.98 11.80 -7.01
CA PRO A 60 5.94 12.82 -7.42
C PRO A 60 6.77 12.41 -8.64
N ALA A 61 7.04 11.11 -8.83
CA ALA A 61 7.70 10.63 -10.03
C ALA A 61 6.76 10.69 -11.25
N PHE A 62 5.48 10.35 -11.09
CA PHE A 62 4.47 10.52 -12.14
C PHE A 62 4.36 11.98 -12.56
N GLU A 63 4.18 12.90 -11.61
CA GLU A 63 4.14 14.34 -11.83
C GLU A 63 5.36 14.88 -12.59
N LYS A 64 6.54 14.32 -12.31
CA LYS A 64 7.80 14.75 -12.92
C LYS A 64 8.02 14.18 -14.34
N TYR A 65 7.71 12.91 -14.55
CA TYR A 65 8.15 12.18 -15.74
C TYR A 65 7.04 11.90 -16.76
N LEU A 66 5.76 11.99 -16.38
CA LEU A 66 4.64 11.81 -17.31
C LEU A 66 4.16 13.17 -17.87
N PRO A 67 3.80 13.25 -19.17
CA PRO A 67 3.30 14.50 -19.77
C PRO A 67 2.05 15.10 -19.07
N ASN A 68 1.17 14.25 -18.53
CA ASN A 68 -0.02 14.65 -17.76
C ASN A 68 0.09 14.18 -16.30
N GLY A 69 1.31 14.11 -15.76
CA GLY A 69 1.59 13.44 -14.49
C GLY A 69 0.79 13.93 -13.31
N LYS A 70 0.51 15.24 -13.22
CA LYS A 70 -0.34 15.79 -12.16
C LYS A 70 -1.77 15.28 -12.21
N ALA A 71 -2.39 15.26 -13.39
CA ALA A 71 -3.76 14.76 -13.52
C ALA A 71 -3.85 13.26 -13.21
N VAL A 72 -2.80 12.49 -13.57
CA VAL A 72 -2.68 11.07 -13.23
C VAL A 72 -2.58 10.89 -11.71
N ALA A 73 -1.63 11.58 -11.07
CA ALA A 73 -1.44 11.51 -9.62
C ALA A 73 -2.68 11.95 -8.83
N ASP A 74 -3.36 13.02 -9.26
CA ASP A 74 -4.57 13.51 -8.59
C ASP A 74 -5.75 12.51 -8.72
N LYS A 75 -5.87 11.82 -9.87
CA LYS A 75 -6.84 10.73 -10.04
C LYS A 75 -6.51 9.58 -9.08
N ASP A 76 -5.27 9.11 -9.08
CA ASP A 76 -4.86 7.95 -8.29
C ASP A 76 -4.96 8.25 -6.78
N ARG A 77 -4.67 9.49 -6.33
CA ARG A 77 -4.97 9.98 -4.96
C ARG A 77 -6.46 9.89 -4.60
N SER A 78 -7.35 10.20 -5.54
CA SER A 78 -8.80 10.10 -5.31
C SER A 78 -9.23 8.64 -5.16
N GLU A 79 -8.64 7.73 -5.93
CA GLU A 79 -8.87 6.28 -5.83
C GLU A 79 -8.36 5.75 -4.48
N HIS A 80 -7.14 6.15 -4.08
CA HIS A 80 -6.58 5.88 -2.76
C HIS A 80 -7.49 6.35 -1.63
N GLN A 81 -8.10 7.53 -1.76
CA GLN A 81 -8.98 8.05 -0.71
C GLN A 81 -10.22 7.15 -0.51
N MET A 82 -10.78 6.59 -1.58
CA MET A 82 -11.89 5.63 -1.47
C MET A 82 -11.44 4.36 -0.74
N VAL A 83 -10.28 3.83 -1.11
CA VAL A 83 -9.69 2.64 -0.46
C VAL A 83 -9.40 2.89 1.02
N LYS A 84 -8.76 4.02 1.37
CA LYS A 84 -8.44 4.40 2.76
C LYS A 84 -9.71 4.52 3.61
N ASN A 85 -10.79 5.10 3.07
CA ASN A 85 -12.06 5.17 3.78
C ASN A 85 -12.66 3.79 4.11
N ASP A 86 -12.49 2.82 3.21
CA ASP A 86 -13.00 1.47 3.42
C ASP A 86 -12.07 0.61 4.28
N LEU A 87 -10.75 0.75 4.15
CA LEU A 87 -9.78 0.17 5.07
C LEU A 87 -10.05 0.63 6.51
N TYR A 88 -10.31 1.92 6.72
CA TYR A 88 -10.64 2.43 8.05
C TYR A 88 -11.86 1.73 8.65
N LYS A 89 -12.91 1.47 7.85
CA LYS A 89 -14.07 0.71 8.33
C LYS A 89 -13.68 -0.75 8.60
N PHE A 90 -12.99 -1.39 7.66
CA PHE A 90 -12.59 -2.79 7.72
C PHE A 90 -11.73 -3.10 8.97
N GLU A 91 -10.80 -2.22 9.33
CA GLU A 91 -9.96 -2.33 10.52
C GLU A 91 -10.73 -2.30 11.85
N HIS A 92 -12.00 -1.85 11.85
CA HIS A 92 -12.86 -1.82 13.03
C HIS A 92 -13.92 -2.93 13.03
N MET A 93 -13.88 -3.85 12.06
CA MET A 93 -14.83 -4.96 11.93
C MET A 93 -14.29 -6.24 12.57
N LYS A 94 -15.21 -7.09 13.00
CA LYS A 94 -14.91 -8.44 13.44
C LYS A 94 -14.96 -9.43 12.26
N PRO A 95 -14.16 -10.51 12.30
CA PRO A 95 -14.13 -11.53 11.24
C PRO A 95 -15.48 -12.20 10.92
N ASP A 96 -16.45 -12.15 11.85
CA ASP A 96 -17.80 -12.71 11.73
C ASP A 96 -18.89 -11.67 11.44
N ASP A 97 -18.53 -10.39 11.31
CA ASP A 97 -19.46 -9.37 10.86
C ASP A 97 -19.95 -9.69 9.45
N LYS A 98 -21.28 -9.58 9.23
CA LYS A 98 -21.92 -9.87 7.94
C LYS A 98 -21.31 -9.13 6.75
N ASP A 99 -20.77 -7.93 6.99
CA ASP A 99 -20.25 -7.03 5.97
C ASP A 99 -18.73 -7.18 5.78
N PHE A 100 -18.05 -8.02 6.57
CA PHE A 100 -16.58 -8.18 6.57
C PHE A 100 -16.03 -8.63 5.22
N ILE A 101 -16.59 -9.71 4.66
CA ILE A 101 -16.19 -10.21 3.34
C ILE A 101 -16.65 -9.26 2.21
N PRO A 102 -17.89 -8.73 2.22
CA PRO A 102 -18.29 -7.70 1.25
C PRO A 102 -17.35 -6.49 1.16
N ILE A 103 -16.92 -5.91 2.30
CA ILE A 103 -16.02 -4.76 2.27
C ILE A 103 -14.61 -5.14 1.82
N LEU A 104 -14.10 -6.30 2.26
CA LEU A 104 -12.80 -6.82 1.81
C LEU A 104 -12.76 -6.97 0.29
N LYS A 105 -13.81 -7.55 -0.32
CA LYS A 105 -13.91 -7.69 -1.78
C LYS A 105 -13.96 -6.35 -2.50
N ARG A 106 -14.65 -5.37 -1.93
CA ARG A 106 -14.69 -4.01 -2.48
C ARG A 106 -13.30 -3.38 -2.47
N ILE A 107 -12.62 -3.42 -1.32
CA ILE A 107 -11.25 -2.90 -1.18
C ILE A 107 -10.31 -3.56 -2.19
N MET A 108 -10.33 -4.90 -2.28
CA MET A 108 -9.47 -5.64 -3.21
C MET A 108 -9.80 -5.35 -4.69
N GLY A 109 -11.07 -5.11 -5.01
CA GLY A 109 -11.49 -4.70 -6.35
C GLY A 109 -10.90 -3.35 -6.77
N GLU A 110 -11.01 -2.34 -5.90
CA GLU A 110 -10.44 -1.01 -6.13
C GLU A 110 -8.91 -1.04 -6.20
N LEU A 111 -8.25 -1.76 -5.27
CA LEU A 111 -6.80 -1.96 -5.29
C LEU A 111 -6.34 -2.61 -6.59
N ASN A 112 -7.00 -3.68 -7.05
CA ASN A 112 -6.64 -4.34 -8.30
C ASN A 112 -6.78 -3.41 -9.51
N HIS A 113 -7.82 -2.58 -9.55
CA HIS A 113 -8.01 -1.62 -10.63
C HIS A 113 -6.87 -0.60 -10.68
N HIS A 114 -6.52 -0.03 -9.52
CA HIS A 114 -5.42 0.90 -9.34
C HIS A 114 -4.07 0.28 -9.75
N MET A 115 -3.69 -0.83 -9.11
CA MET A 115 -2.40 -1.48 -9.33
C MET A 115 -2.21 -1.95 -10.77
N THR A 116 -3.27 -2.43 -11.44
CA THR A 116 -3.19 -2.81 -12.86
C THR A 116 -2.92 -1.61 -13.74
N SER A 117 -3.60 -0.47 -13.49
CA SER A 117 -3.36 0.75 -14.26
C SER A 117 -1.88 1.15 -14.15
N GLU A 118 -1.37 1.27 -12.92
CA GLU A 118 0.01 1.66 -12.68
C GLU A 118 1.03 0.73 -13.33
N GLN A 119 0.84 -0.59 -13.18
CA GLN A 119 1.78 -1.60 -13.67
C GLN A 119 1.81 -1.69 -15.20
N GLU A 120 0.66 -1.51 -15.86
CA GLU A 120 0.55 -1.70 -17.31
C GLU A 120 0.72 -0.39 -18.09
N VAL A 121 0.50 0.77 -17.45
CA VAL A 121 0.46 2.07 -18.13
C VAL A 121 1.49 3.06 -17.57
N GLN A 122 1.33 3.51 -16.32
CA GLN A 122 2.15 4.60 -15.76
C GLN A 122 3.62 4.19 -15.59
N LEU A 123 3.89 3.07 -14.93
CA LEU A 123 5.26 2.64 -14.60
C LEU A 123 6.09 2.33 -15.86
N PRO A 124 5.58 1.62 -16.88
CA PRO A 124 6.32 1.45 -18.14
C PRO A 124 6.67 2.77 -18.82
N GLN A 125 5.76 3.76 -18.80
CA GLN A 125 6.01 5.08 -19.37
C GLN A 125 7.11 5.81 -18.61
N VAL A 126 7.04 5.86 -17.28
CA VAL A 126 8.11 6.45 -16.43
C VAL A 126 9.44 5.74 -16.68
N GLU A 127 9.45 4.42 -16.65
CA GLU A 127 10.65 3.60 -16.82
C GLU A 127 11.26 3.63 -18.22
N SER A 128 10.54 4.14 -19.22
CA SER A 128 11.04 4.40 -20.56
C SER A 128 11.83 5.71 -20.69
N VAL A 129 11.64 6.64 -19.74
CA VAL A 129 12.27 7.98 -19.77
C VAL A 129 13.27 8.22 -18.63
N ILE A 130 13.42 7.26 -17.71
CA ILE A 130 14.42 7.30 -16.63
C ILE A 130 15.44 6.18 -16.78
N SER A 131 16.62 6.36 -16.19
CA SER A 131 17.63 5.31 -16.12
C SER A 131 17.22 4.16 -15.21
N THR A 132 17.80 2.97 -15.42
CA THR A 132 17.64 1.83 -14.50
C THR A 132 18.06 2.20 -13.07
N GLU A 133 19.11 3.01 -12.91
CA GLU A 133 19.58 3.47 -11.60
C GLU A 133 18.55 4.37 -10.90
N GLU A 134 17.94 5.32 -11.63
CA GLU A 134 16.84 6.14 -11.09
C GLU A 134 15.65 5.30 -10.65
N SER A 135 15.24 4.31 -11.45
CA SER A 135 14.15 3.39 -11.10
C SER A 135 14.49 2.57 -9.83
N VAL A 136 15.71 2.05 -9.71
CA VAL A 136 16.19 1.35 -8.51
C VAL A 136 16.21 2.30 -7.29
N ASN A 137 16.57 3.56 -7.48
CA ASN A 137 16.56 4.55 -6.41
C ASN A 137 15.14 4.90 -5.95
N LEU A 138 14.16 4.93 -6.86
CA LEU A 138 12.74 5.04 -6.47
C LEU A 138 12.30 3.85 -5.63
N ALA A 139 12.64 2.62 -6.03
CA ALA A 139 12.32 1.41 -5.25
C ALA A 139 12.93 1.45 -3.84
N LYS A 140 14.21 1.85 -3.73
CA LYS A 140 14.88 2.02 -2.43
C LYS A 140 14.23 3.10 -1.57
N ARG A 141 13.80 4.21 -2.17
CA ARG A 141 13.09 5.28 -1.47
C ARG A 141 11.73 4.79 -0.97
N LEU A 142 10.95 4.11 -1.82
CA LEU A 142 9.67 3.51 -1.43
C LEU A 142 9.84 2.57 -0.24
N SER A 143 10.78 1.63 -0.32
CA SER A 143 11.08 0.68 0.77
C SER A 143 11.44 1.40 2.08
N ARG A 144 12.27 2.45 2.02
CA ARG A 144 12.60 3.24 3.22
C ARG A 144 11.39 4.00 3.76
N THR A 145 10.60 4.62 2.88
CA THR A 145 9.40 5.37 3.23
C THR A 145 8.42 4.48 3.98
N LYS A 146 8.22 3.22 3.55
CA LYS A 146 7.34 2.25 4.20
C LYS A 146 7.68 1.93 5.68
N ASN A 147 8.87 2.31 6.15
CA ASN A 147 9.27 2.16 7.57
C ASN A 147 8.79 3.32 8.46
N PHE A 148 8.30 4.41 7.84
CA PHE A 148 7.92 5.65 8.52
C PHE A 148 6.49 6.10 8.21
N VAL A 149 5.81 5.45 7.26
CA VAL A 149 4.39 5.69 7.00
C VAL A 149 3.52 5.00 8.04
N PRO A 150 2.25 5.42 8.19
CA PRO A 150 1.28 4.77 9.06
C PRO A 150 1.08 3.30 8.67
N THR A 151 0.70 2.48 9.65
CA THR A 151 0.34 1.07 9.46
C THR A 151 -1.17 0.88 9.50
N HIS A 152 -1.92 1.90 9.91
CA HIS A 152 -3.38 1.94 9.90
C HIS A 152 -3.93 3.04 9.00
N SER A 153 -5.17 2.86 8.54
CA SER A 153 -5.79 3.86 7.67
C SER A 153 -6.17 5.11 8.48
N HIS A 154 -5.69 6.26 8.02
CA HIS A 154 -6.04 7.57 8.58
C HIS A 154 -6.67 8.44 7.49
N PRO A 155 -7.93 8.20 7.08
CA PRO A 155 -8.53 8.83 5.90
C PRO A 155 -8.68 10.35 6.02
N SER A 156 -8.63 10.90 7.24
CA SER A 156 -8.64 12.35 7.48
C SER A 156 -7.26 13.00 7.38
N ALA A 157 -6.19 12.21 7.23
CA ALA A 157 -4.85 12.74 6.99
C ALA A 157 -4.76 13.31 5.56
N PRO A 158 -4.09 14.46 5.36
CA PRO A 158 -3.82 14.99 4.03
C PRO A 158 -3.03 14.01 3.18
N ASN A 159 -3.37 13.92 1.88
CA ASN A 159 -2.77 13.03 0.89
C ASN A 159 -2.15 13.78 -0.31
N GLU A 160 -1.88 15.07 -0.12
CA GLU A 160 -1.19 15.92 -1.08
C GLU A 160 0.08 16.55 -0.47
N PRO A 161 1.14 16.75 -1.27
CA PRO A 161 2.31 17.50 -0.85
C PRO A 161 1.95 18.95 -0.46
N PRO A 162 2.65 19.57 0.52
CA PRO A 162 3.75 19.03 1.34
C PRO A 162 3.28 18.38 2.66
N PHE A 163 1.98 18.29 2.91
CA PHE A 163 1.46 18.00 4.25
C PHE A 163 1.48 16.51 4.62
N GLU A 164 1.42 15.63 3.63
CA GLU A 164 1.42 14.16 3.79
C GLU A 164 2.63 13.64 4.60
N THR A 165 3.83 14.15 4.34
CA THR A 165 5.06 13.72 5.03
C THR A 165 5.07 14.14 6.51
N ALA A 166 4.53 15.34 6.82
CA ALA A 166 4.51 15.85 8.19
C ALA A 166 3.50 15.10 9.06
N VAL A 167 2.36 14.70 8.50
CA VAL A 167 1.31 13.99 9.24
C VAL A 167 1.65 12.50 9.39
N ALA A 168 2.24 11.86 8.37
CA ALA A 168 2.73 10.48 8.48
C ALA A 168 3.68 10.28 9.68
N LEU A 169 4.57 11.25 9.93
CA LEU A 169 5.46 11.24 11.10
C LEU A 169 4.74 11.39 12.45
N LEU A 170 3.55 12.01 12.48
CA LEU A 170 2.81 12.25 13.72
C LEU A 170 1.92 11.06 14.12
N THR A 171 1.41 10.28 13.17
CA THR A 171 0.53 9.13 13.45
C THR A 171 1.30 7.81 13.61
N ALA A 172 2.46 7.65 12.98
CA ALA A 172 3.27 6.43 13.06
C ALA A 172 3.59 5.95 14.49
N PRO A 173 3.82 6.81 15.51
CA PRO A 173 4.02 6.36 16.89
C PRO A 173 2.75 5.75 17.53
N ILE A 174 1.56 6.27 17.21
CA ILE A 174 0.28 5.77 17.73
C ILE A 174 -0.01 4.39 17.13
N ASP A 175 0.23 4.26 15.84
CA ASP A 175 0.10 3.02 15.08
C ASP A 175 0.99 1.92 15.64
N LYS A 176 2.27 2.20 15.92
CA LYS A 176 3.17 1.23 16.56
C LYS A 176 2.65 0.71 17.90
N ILE A 177 2.01 1.56 18.71
CA ILE A 177 1.41 1.12 19.98
C ILE A 177 0.23 0.19 19.70
N LYS A 178 -0.63 0.50 18.72
CA LYS A 178 -1.76 -0.34 18.32
C LYS A 178 -1.29 -1.69 17.77
N ASP A 179 -0.27 -1.70 16.92
CA ASP A 179 0.33 -2.90 16.33
C ASP A 179 0.87 -3.87 17.39
N MET A 180 1.43 -3.36 18.51
CA MET A 180 1.93 -4.20 19.61
C MET A 180 0.83 -5.05 20.27
N PHE A 181 -0.43 -4.66 20.15
CA PHE A 181 -1.57 -5.40 20.69
C PHE A 181 -2.33 -6.18 19.61
N MET A 182 -1.98 -6.02 18.33
CA MET A 182 -2.57 -6.77 17.23
C MET A 182 -1.90 -8.12 17.05
N LYS A 183 -2.67 -9.05 16.51
CA LYS A 183 -2.19 -10.37 16.12
C LYS A 183 -1.88 -10.35 14.62
N PHE A 184 -0.69 -10.77 14.25
CA PHE A 184 -0.27 -11.01 12.86
C PHE A 184 -0.02 -12.51 12.64
N PRO A 185 0.03 -12.99 11.38
CA PRO A 185 0.46 -14.35 11.07
C PRO A 185 1.92 -14.58 11.50
N GLU A 186 2.26 -15.78 11.99
CA GLU A 186 3.57 -16.08 12.60
C GLU A 186 4.75 -16.10 11.60
N ASP A 187 4.48 -16.16 10.28
CA ASP A 187 5.50 -16.43 9.25
C ASP A 187 5.95 -15.20 8.41
N GLN A 188 5.49 -13.98 8.70
CA GLN A 188 5.65 -12.83 7.77
C GLN A 188 6.12 -11.51 8.41
N ILE A 189 6.48 -11.47 9.70
CA ILE A 189 7.01 -10.24 10.31
C ILE A 189 8.47 -10.02 9.87
N THR A 190 8.69 -9.57 8.64
CA THR A 190 9.96 -8.91 8.27
C THR A 190 9.84 -7.43 8.58
N THR A 191 10.54 -7.02 9.65
CA THR A 191 10.82 -5.63 10.05
C THR A 191 11.45 -4.79 8.95
#